data_AF-A0A7C9U322-F1
#
_entry.id   AF-A0A7C9U322-F1
#
_cell.length_a   1.000
_cell.length_b   1.000
_cell.length_c   1.000
_cell.angle_alpha   90.00
_cell.angle_beta   90.00
_cell.angle_gamma   90.00
#
_symmetry.space_group_name_H-M   'P 1'
#
loop_
_entity.id
_entity.type
_entity.pdbx_description
1 polymer ?
#
loop_
_entity_poly.entity_id
_entity_poly.type
_entity_poly.pdbx_seq_one_letter_code
_entity_poly.pdbx_strand_id
1 'polypeptide(L)'
;MTEEQLPKMWILTPTASAKVLSKFYAKENDEEELSGVYFLPEGLRTAVVVIHQLPQTTDTLWLRLLGRDKVQNEAISELEKLGPESQFRSVTLSLLYNLQKHLKTRKDRDTSDKELIMRLTPLYEQEREQTFREGEQQGQRLLLENLLRARFGSLEPVDSAIIETLLAKPPEESAPLLLQLSREELIARFGQN
;
A
#
# COMPACT_ATOMS: atom_id res chain seq x y z
N MET A 1 -25.89 28.29 -0.74
CA MET A 1 -24.57 27.68 -0.98
C MET A 1 -23.60 28.83 -1.18
N THR A 2 -22.58 28.92 -0.33
CA THR A 2 -21.51 29.92 -0.46
C THR A 2 -20.56 29.48 -1.60
N GLU A 3 -19.98 30.43 -2.32
CA GLU A 3 -19.14 30.18 -3.50
C GLU A 3 -17.88 29.31 -3.21
N GLU A 4 -17.43 29.33 -1.95
CA GLU A 4 -16.37 28.48 -1.41
C GLU A 4 -16.73 26.98 -1.37
N GLN A 5 -18.02 26.64 -1.35
CA GLN A 5 -18.48 25.25 -1.24
C GLN A 5 -18.64 24.56 -2.61
N LEU A 6 -18.45 25.28 -3.71
CA LEU A 6 -18.55 24.72 -5.05
C LEU A 6 -17.30 23.87 -5.38
N PRO A 7 -17.39 22.82 -6.20
CA PRO A 7 -16.24 21.97 -6.52
C PRO A 7 -15.21 22.69 -7.40
N LYS A 8 -13.90 22.54 -7.12
CA LYS A 8 -12.82 23.03 -7.99
C LYS A 8 -12.46 21.97 -9.04
N MET A 9 -12.12 22.41 -10.26
CA MET A 9 -11.55 21.53 -11.29
C MET A 9 -10.05 21.38 -11.08
N TRP A 10 -9.55 20.14 -11.12
CA TRP A 10 -8.12 19.83 -10.99
C TRP A 10 -7.61 19.21 -12.28
N ILE A 11 -6.55 19.80 -12.84
CA ILE A 11 -5.86 19.31 -14.04
C ILE A 11 -4.48 18.79 -13.62
N LEU A 12 -4.23 17.51 -13.83
CA LEU A 12 -2.92 16.90 -13.59
C LEU A 12 -2.17 16.81 -14.92
N THR A 13 -0.96 17.36 -14.99
CA THR A 13 -0.10 17.25 -16.17
C THR A 13 1.31 16.82 -15.77
N PRO A 14 1.95 15.87 -16.51
CA PRO A 14 3.34 15.49 -16.25
C PRO A 14 4.27 16.70 -16.31
N THR A 15 4.09 17.57 -17.31
CA THR A 15 4.93 18.73 -17.56
C THR A 15 4.13 19.92 -18.08
N ALA A 16 4.52 21.12 -17.67
CA ALA A 16 4.05 22.38 -18.23
C ALA A 16 5.19 23.40 -18.23
N SER A 17 5.27 24.22 -19.28
CA SER A 17 6.23 25.32 -19.31
C SER A 17 5.64 26.57 -18.67
N ALA A 18 6.49 27.41 -18.09
CA ALA A 18 6.07 28.71 -17.53
C ALA A 18 5.32 29.57 -18.55
N LYS A 19 5.69 29.50 -19.84
CA LYS A 19 5.00 30.20 -20.94
C LYS A 19 3.56 29.73 -21.16
N VAL A 20 3.29 28.45 -20.96
CA VAL A 20 1.92 27.91 -21.07
C VAL A 20 1.10 28.33 -19.85
N LEU A 21 1.66 28.20 -18.65
CA LEU A 21 1.00 28.61 -17.41
C LEU A 21 0.66 30.12 -17.41
N SER A 22 1.59 30.96 -17.87
CA SER A 22 1.40 32.41 -17.93
C SER A 22 0.29 32.83 -18.91
N LYS A 23 0.09 32.08 -20.01
CA LYS A 23 -1.01 32.35 -20.97
C LYS A 23 -2.39 32.17 -20.34
N PHE A 24 -2.50 31.30 -19.34
CA PHE A 24 -3.74 31.07 -18.60
C PHE A 24 -3.80 31.87 -17.29
N TYR A 25 -2.86 32.81 -17.08
CA TYR A 25 -2.74 33.58 -15.84
C TYR A 25 -2.67 32.69 -14.60
N ALA A 26 -2.11 31.49 -14.74
CA ALA A 26 -1.99 30.54 -13.65
C ALA A 26 -0.87 31.02 -12.71
N LYS A 27 -1.21 31.20 -11.43
CA LYS A 27 -0.30 31.67 -10.38
C LYS A 27 -0.08 30.58 -9.36
N GLU A 28 1.16 30.47 -8.89
CA GLU A 28 1.48 29.59 -7.79
C GLU A 28 0.83 30.10 -6.50
N ASN A 29 0.50 29.20 -5.59
CA ASN A 29 -0.04 29.61 -4.30
C ASN A 29 1.10 30.04 -3.38
N ASP A 30 1.20 31.34 -3.13
CA ASP A 30 2.21 31.92 -2.23
C ASP A 30 1.98 31.51 -0.77
N GLU A 31 0.79 31.01 -0.39
CA GLU A 31 0.44 30.70 1.00
C GLU A 31 0.86 29.29 1.47
N GLU A 32 0.94 28.31 0.58
CA GLU A 32 1.15 26.90 0.95
C GLU A 32 2.58 26.38 0.68
N GLU A 33 3.48 27.19 0.09
CA GLU A 33 4.86 26.80 -0.31
C GLU A 33 4.95 25.49 -1.12
N LEU A 34 3.84 25.04 -1.72
CA LEU A 34 3.78 23.80 -2.50
C LEU A 34 4.12 24.09 -3.96
N SER A 35 5.38 23.85 -4.31
CA SER A 35 5.85 24.07 -5.67
C SER A 35 5.13 23.18 -6.69
N GLY A 36 4.79 23.74 -7.85
CA GLY A 36 4.17 23.02 -8.95
C GLY A 36 2.63 22.96 -8.91
N VAL A 37 1.98 23.68 -7.99
CA VAL A 37 0.52 23.84 -7.94
C VAL A 37 0.14 25.26 -8.35
N TYR A 38 -0.59 25.39 -9.44
CA TYR A 38 -0.97 26.67 -10.01
C TYR A 38 -2.49 26.86 -10.03
N PHE A 39 -2.96 28.02 -9.61
CA PHE A 39 -4.36 28.40 -9.60
C PHE A 39 -4.65 29.36 -10.75
N LEU A 40 -5.69 29.06 -11.52
CA LEU A 40 -6.21 29.97 -12.55
C LEU A 40 -7.06 31.07 -11.89
N PRO A 41 -7.39 32.15 -12.63
CA PRO A 41 -8.28 33.20 -12.14
C PRO A 41 -9.56 32.64 -11.50
N GLU A 42 -9.97 33.25 -10.38
CA GLU A 42 -11.01 32.75 -9.47
C GLU A 42 -12.30 32.35 -10.19
N GLY A 43 -12.73 33.10 -11.21
CA GLY A 43 -13.94 32.81 -11.98
C GLY A 43 -13.93 31.47 -12.74
N LEU A 44 -12.76 30.85 -12.95
CA LEU A 44 -12.64 29.54 -13.58
C LEU A 44 -12.65 28.39 -12.57
N ARG A 45 -12.28 28.66 -11.31
CA ARG A 45 -12.24 27.68 -10.21
C ARG A 45 -11.43 26.42 -10.58
N THR A 46 -10.31 26.63 -11.27
CA THR A 46 -9.44 25.57 -11.79
C THR A 46 -8.04 25.66 -11.19
N ALA A 47 -7.47 24.52 -10.85
CA ALA A 47 -6.06 24.37 -10.48
C ALA A 47 -5.36 23.40 -11.42
N VAL A 48 -4.08 23.66 -11.69
CA VAL A 48 -3.20 22.85 -12.52
C VAL A 48 -2.04 22.36 -11.65
N VAL A 49 -1.87 21.05 -11.58
CA VAL A 49 -0.75 20.41 -10.90
C VAL A 49 0.25 19.94 -11.94
N VAL A 50 1.48 20.45 -11.82
CA VAL A 50 2.58 20.17 -12.71
C VAL A 50 3.52 19.17 -12.03
N ILE A 51 3.35 17.90 -12.37
CA ILE A 51 3.89 16.78 -11.57
C ILE A 51 5.42 16.84 -11.44
N HIS A 52 6.17 17.17 -12.49
CA HIS A 52 7.63 17.25 -12.43
C HIS A 52 8.20 18.39 -11.57
N GLN A 53 7.36 19.32 -11.12
CA GLN A 53 7.75 20.45 -10.24
C GLN A 53 7.36 20.21 -8.79
N LEU A 54 6.64 19.12 -8.51
CA LEU A 54 6.27 18.76 -7.14
C LEU A 54 7.52 18.40 -6.33
N PRO A 55 7.59 18.85 -5.06
CA PRO A 55 8.72 18.52 -4.19
C PRO A 55 8.78 17.00 -3.95
N GLN A 56 9.98 16.46 -3.71
CA GLN A 56 10.16 15.03 -3.42
C GLN A 56 9.86 14.74 -1.94
N THR A 57 8.58 14.58 -1.62
CA THR A 57 8.08 14.23 -0.28
C THR A 57 7.07 13.10 -0.36
N THR A 58 6.81 12.43 0.77
CA THR A 58 5.81 11.35 0.85
C THR A 58 4.42 11.83 0.40
N ASP A 59 4.05 13.08 0.69
CA ASP A 59 2.73 13.64 0.37
C ASP A 59 2.49 13.80 -1.14
N THR A 60 3.55 14.03 -1.92
CA THR A 60 3.46 14.20 -3.39
C THR A 60 3.75 12.91 -4.14
N LEU A 61 4.20 11.85 -3.45
CA LEU A 61 4.65 10.60 -4.04
C LEU A 61 3.61 10.00 -4.98
N TRP A 62 2.34 9.97 -4.58
CA TRP A 62 1.24 9.46 -5.41
C TRP A 62 1.13 10.18 -6.76
N LEU A 63 1.21 11.51 -6.75
CA LEU A 63 1.12 12.31 -7.96
C LEU A 63 2.37 12.12 -8.84
N ARG A 64 3.56 11.98 -8.23
CA ARG A 64 4.81 11.73 -8.96
C ARG A 64 4.88 10.35 -9.61
N LEU A 65 4.19 9.34 -9.06
CA LEU A 65 4.01 8.03 -9.71
C LEU A 65 3.20 8.13 -11.02
N LEU A 66 2.33 9.12 -11.15
CA LEU A 66 1.60 9.43 -12.39
C LEU A 66 2.42 10.30 -13.36
N GLY A 67 3.63 10.68 -12.98
CA GLY A 67 4.58 11.41 -13.82
C GLY A 67 5.12 10.55 -14.98
N ARG A 68 6.20 11.03 -15.60
CA ARG A 68 6.87 10.33 -16.69
C ARG A 68 8.37 10.25 -16.45
N ASP A 69 8.99 9.29 -17.13
CA ASP A 69 10.44 9.14 -17.24
C ASP A 69 11.13 9.17 -15.86
N LYS A 70 11.99 10.16 -15.64
CA LYS A 70 12.79 10.33 -14.43
C LYS A 70 11.94 10.49 -13.17
N VAL A 71 10.87 11.29 -13.23
CA VAL A 71 10.03 11.61 -12.06
C VAL A 71 9.32 10.35 -11.56
N GLN A 72 8.79 9.56 -12.49
CA GLN A 72 8.14 8.30 -12.17
C GLN A 72 9.16 7.28 -11.64
N ASN A 73 10.35 7.19 -12.23
CA ASN A 73 11.39 6.28 -11.78
C ASN A 73 11.91 6.61 -10.37
N GLU A 74 12.05 7.89 -10.03
CA GLU A 74 12.40 8.34 -8.69
C GLU A 74 11.30 8.02 -7.69
N ALA A 75 10.04 8.28 -8.05
CA ALA A 75 8.88 7.95 -7.23
C ALA A 75 8.76 6.43 -6.96
N ILE A 76 8.99 5.59 -7.98
CA ILE A 76 9.03 4.12 -7.79
C ILE A 76 10.15 3.74 -6.80
N SER A 77 11.33 4.35 -6.94
CA SER A 77 12.46 4.06 -6.04
C SER A 77 12.23 4.53 -4.60
N GLU A 78 11.40 5.55 -4.40
CA GLU A 78 10.96 6.00 -3.09
C GLU A 78 9.90 5.06 -2.50
N LEU A 79 8.94 4.60 -3.32
CA LEU A 79 7.95 3.60 -2.96
C LEU A 79 8.62 2.28 -2.52
N GLU A 80 9.68 1.86 -3.22
CA GLU A 80 10.49 0.67 -2.88
C GLU A 80 11.12 0.75 -1.48
N LYS A 81 11.43 1.97 -1.00
CA LYS A 81 12.05 2.20 0.31
C LYS A 81 11.03 2.28 1.45
N LEU A 82 9.74 2.43 1.14
CA LEU A 82 8.71 2.46 2.18
C LEU A 82 8.61 1.09 2.86
N GLY A 83 8.47 1.10 4.19
CA GLY A 83 8.29 -0.14 4.96
C GLY A 83 7.02 -0.91 4.58
N PRO A 84 6.95 -2.21 4.89
CA PRO A 84 5.77 -3.04 4.61
C PRO A 84 4.52 -2.58 5.38
N GLU A 85 4.69 -1.94 6.54
CA GLU A 85 3.59 -1.40 7.37
C GLU A 85 2.89 -0.15 6.78
N SER A 86 3.41 0.41 5.69
CA SER A 86 2.84 1.61 5.10
C SER A 86 1.55 1.28 4.34
N GLN A 87 0.41 1.71 4.89
CA GLN A 87 -0.89 1.61 4.19
C GLN A 87 -0.84 2.28 2.81
N PHE A 88 -0.09 3.39 2.69
CA PHE A 88 0.09 4.07 1.42
C PHE A 88 0.79 3.19 0.38
N ARG A 89 1.83 2.45 0.77
CA ARG A 89 2.54 1.50 -0.10
C ARG A 89 1.58 0.44 -0.64
N SER A 90 0.81 -0.19 0.25
CA SER A 90 -0.12 -1.26 -0.11
C SER A 90 -1.24 -0.80 -1.04
N VAL A 91 -1.89 0.32 -0.71
CA VAL A 91 -2.93 0.91 -1.57
C VAL A 91 -2.35 1.26 -2.94
N THR A 92 -1.17 1.89 -2.96
CA THR A 92 -0.49 2.30 -4.19
C THR A 92 -0.16 1.10 -5.08
N LEU A 93 0.43 0.04 -4.54
CA LEU A 93 0.79 -1.16 -5.29
C LEU A 93 -0.46 -1.87 -5.85
N SER A 94 -1.56 -1.93 -5.09
CA SER A 94 -2.82 -2.51 -5.56
C SER A 94 -3.40 -1.74 -6.77
N LEU A 95 -3.38 -0.41 -6.72
CA LEU A 95 -3.87 0.45 -7.79
C LEU A 95 -2.99 0.37 -9.03
N LEU A 96 -1.67 0.38 -8.84
CA LEU A 96 -0.71 0.22 -9.93
C LEU A 96 -0.85 -1.14 -10.60
N TYR A 97 -1.08 -2.21 -9.85
CA TYR A 97 -1.35 -3.53 -10.42
C TYR A 97 -2.63 -3.56 -11.28
N ASN A 98 -3.70 -2.90 -10.84
CA ASN A 98 -4.92 -2.76 -11.64
C ASN A 98 -4.66 -1.98 -12.93
N LEU A 99 -3.89 -0.89 -12.84
CA LEU A 99 -3.44 -0.15 -14.02
C LEU A 99 -2.61 -1.05 -14.95
N GLN A 100 -1.65 -1.81 -14.43
CA GLN A 100 -0.86 -2.75 -15.21
C GLN A 100 -1.72 -3.79 -15.92
N LYS A 101 -2.77 -4.33 -15.28
CA LYS A 101 -3.71 -5.26 -15.92
C LYS A 101 -4.36 -4.62 -17.14
N HIS A 102 -4.80 -3.36 -17.02
CA HIS A 102 -5.39 -2.62 -18.13
C HIS A 102 -4.37 -2.27 -19.22
N LEU A 103 -3.14 -1.90 -18.85
CA LEU A 103 -2.05 -1.65 -19.79
C LEU A 103 -1.61 -2.94 -20.50
N LYS A 104 -1.69 -4.09 -19.81
CA LYS A 104 -1.33 -5.39 -20.38
C LYS A 104 -2.21 -5.76 -21.56
N THR A 105 -3.45 -5.29 -21.59
CA THR A 105 -4.40 -5.53 -22.67
C THR A 105 -4.16 -4.66 -23.92
N ARG A 106 -3.34 -3.60 -23.83
CA ARG A 106 -3.01 -2.72 -24.96
C ARG A 106 -1.90 -3.31 -25.82
N LYS A 107 -2.08 -3.28 -27.15
CA LYS A 107 -1.10 -3.76 -28.15
C LYS A 107 0.06 -2.78 -28.38
N ASP A 108 -0.18 -1.48 -28.23
CA ASP A 108 0.79 -0.42 -28.53
C ASP A 108 1.37 0.18 -27.25
N ARG A 109 2.15 -0.62 -26.49
CA ARG A 109 2.81 -0.13 -25.27
C ARG A 109 4.09 0.62 -25.61
N ASP A 110 4.25 1.80 -25.04
CA ASP A 110 5.52 2.51 -25.07
C ASP A 110 6.56 1.83 -24.13
N THR A 111 7.81 2.29 -24.21
CA THR A 111 8.91 1.76 -23.39
C THR A 111 8.72 2.06 -21.90
N SER A 112 8.12 3.21 -21.57
CA SER A 112 7.86 3.65 -20.19
C SER A 112 6.87 2.71 -19.48
N ASP A 113 5.78 2.34 -20.15
CA ASP A 113 4.78 1.40 -19.64
C ASP A 113 5.39 0.02 -19.35
N LYS A 114 6.32 -0.43 -20.20
CA LYS A 114 7.02 -1.72 -20.01
C LYS A 114 7.96 -1.68 -18.80
N GLU A 115 8.74 -0.63 -18.65
CA GLU A 115 9.65 -0.44 -17.51
C GLU A 115 8.88 -0.36 -16.20
N LEU A 116 7.78 0.40 -16.17
CA LEU A 116 6.90 0.49 -15.01
C LEU A 116 6.34 -0.88 -14.61
N ILE A 117 5.87 -1.68 -15.58
CA ILE A 117 5.39 -3.03 -15.32
C ILE A 117 6.51 -3.91 -14.74
N MET A 118 7.71 -3.89 -15.32
CA MET A 118 8.83 -4.72 -14.89
C MET A 118 9.28 -4.40 -13.46
N ARG A 119 9.34 -3.13 -13.07
CA ARG A 119 9.79 -2.72 -11.72
C ARG A 119 8.76 -3.01 -10.63
N LEU A 120 7.48 -2.80 -10.93
CA LEU A 120 6.42 -2.90 -9.92
C LEU A 120 5.87 -4.31 -9.73
N THR A 121 5.95 -5.18 -10.74
CA THR A 121 5.50 -6.59 -10.63
C THR A 121 6.12 -7.32 -9.43
N PRO A 122 7.46 -7.34 -9.23
CA PRO A 122 8.05 -8.07 -8.11
C PRO A 122 7.64 -7.49 -6.76
N LEU A 123 7.47 -6.17 -6.63
CA LEU A 123 7.05 -5.53 -5.38
C LEU A 123 5.65 -5.95 -4.95
N TYR A 124 4.72 -6.02 -5.90
CA TYR A 124 3.37 -6.49 -5.64
C TYR A 124 3.33 -7.99 -5.32
N GLU A 125 4.12 -8.81 -6.05
CA GLU A 125 4.19 -10.25 -5.77
C GLU A 125 4.72 -10.53 -4.37
N GLN A 126 5.77 -9.82 -3.96
CA GLN A 126 6.33 -9.90 -2.62
C GLN A 126 5.30 -9.52 -1.55
N GLU A 127 4.62 -8.38 -1.70
CA GLU A 127 3.60 -7.92 -0.75
C GLU A 127 2.43 -8.90 -0.66
N ARG A 128 1.99 -9.45 -1.80
CA ARG A 128 0.92 -10.45 -1.84
C ARG A 128 1.34 -11.76 -1.16
N GLU A 129 2.56 -12.22 -1.39
CA GLU A 129 3.08 -13.43 -0.75
C GLU A 129 3.20 -13.24 0.77
N GLN A 130 3.68 -12.09 1.21
CA GLN A 130 3.71 -11.75 2.64
C GLN A 130 2.30 -11.72 3.25
N THR A 131 1.36 -11.03 2.60
CA THR A 131 -0.04 -10.97 3.06
C THR A 131 -0.68 -12.36 3.12
N PHE A 132 -0.37 -13.22 2.14
CA PHE A 132 -0.86 -14.59 2.12
C PHE A 132 -0.30 -15.42 3.28
N ARG A 133 1.01 -15.32 3.56
CA ARG A 133 1.66 -16.00 4.69
C ARG A 133 1.09 -15.53 6.03
N GLU A 134 0.90 -14.22 6.19
CA GLU A 134 0.29 -13.65 7.40
C GLU A 134 -1.16 -14.16 7.57
N GLY A 135 -1.94 -14.20 6.48
CA GLY A 135 -3.29 -14.75 6.50
C GLY A 135 -3.32 -16.25 6.85
N GLU A 136 -2.35 -17.03 6.35
CA GLU A 136 -2.21 -18.45 6.69
C GLU A 136 -1.90 -18.63 8.18
N GLN A 137 -0.93 -17.88 8.72
CA GLN A 137 -0.58 -17.92 10.14
C GLN A 137 -1.74 -17.47 11.03
N GLN A 138 -2.45 -16.39 10.68
CA GLN A 138 -3.63 -15.94 11.41
C GLN A 138 -4.76 -16.98 11.37
N GLY A 139 -4.98 -17.62 10.22
CA GLY A 139 -5.96 -18.69 10.06
C GLY A 139 -5.62 -19.90 10.94
N GLN A 140 -4.35 -20.33 10.94
CA GLN A 140 -3.88 -21.40 11.81
C GLN A 140 -4.05 -21.03 13.28
N ARG A 141 -3.67 -19.82 13.68
CA ARG A 141 -3.84 -19.33 15.06
C ARG A 141 -5.29 -19.43 15.50
N LEU A 142 -6.20 -18.92 14.69
CA LEU A 142 -7.63 -18.94 14.98
C LEU A 142 -8.17 -20.38 15.16
N LEU A 143 -7.68 -21.34 14.36
CA LEU A 143 -8.01 -22.76 14.52
C LEU A 143 -7.52 -23.31 15.86
N LEU A 144 -6.26 -23.03 16.24
CA LEU A 144 -5.70 -23.49 17.52
C LEU A 144 -6.46 -22.89 18.71
N GLU A 145 -6.74 -21.58 18.68
CA GLU A 145 -7.52 -20.88 19.71
C GLU A 145 -8.92 -21.47 19.87
N ASN A 146 -9.61 -21.73 18.76
CA ASN A 146 -10.95 -22.32 18.78
C ASN A 146 -10.94 -23.77 19.28
N LEU A 147 -9.93 -24.57 18.92
CA LEU A 147 -9.79 -25.93 19.42
C LEU A 147 -9.53 -25.97 20.93
N LEU A 148 -8.61 -25.13 21.41
CA LEU A 148 -8.33 -25.01 22.85
C LEU A 148 -9.56 -24.56 23.62
N ARG A 149 -10.30 -23.56 23.11
CA ARG A 149 -11.57 -23.11 23.70
C ARG A 149 -12.63 -24.21 23.70
N ALA A 150 -12.75 -24.96 22.62
CA ALA A 150 -13.72 -26.07 22.52
C ALA A 150 -13.38 -27.23 23.47
N ARG A 151 -12.10 -27.53 23.68
CA ARG A 151 -11.66 -28.64 24.56
C ARG A 151 -11.61 -28.26 26.04
N PHE A 152 -11.18 -27.05 26.36
CA PHE A 152 -10.85 -26.64 27.73
C PHE A 152 -11.73 -25.49 28.27
N GLY A 153 -12.64 -24.96 27.46
CA GLY A 153 -13.60 -23.92 27.86
C GLY A 153 -13.07 -22.51 27.65
N SER A 154 -12.20 -22.02 28.55
CA SER A 154 -11.58 -20.69 28.44
C SER A 154 -10.12 -20.76 27.99
N LEU A 155 -9.66 -19.71 27.31
CA LEU A 155 -8.25 -19.50 27.05
C LEU A 155 -7.67 -18.71 28.23
N GLU A 156 -6.64 -19.24 28.87
CA GLU A 156 -5.85 -18.55 29.89
C GLU A 156 -4.57 -17.98 29.26
N PRO A 157 -3.88 -17.03 29.93
CA PRO A 157 -2.65 -16.44 29.39
C PRO A 157 -1.56 -17.46 29.03
N VAL A 158 -1.48 -18.58 29.75
CA VAL A 158 -0.53 -19.67 29.46
C VAL A 158 -0.78 -20.33 28.10
N ASP A 159 -2.03 -20.32 27.62
CA ASP A 159 -2.39 -20.93 26.34
C ASP A 159 -1.81 -20.14 25.15
N SER A 160 -1.52 -18.84 25.32
CA SER A 160 -0.84 -18.04 24.28
C SER A 160 0.56 -18.55 23.97
N ALA A 161 1.37 -18.89 24.98
CA ALA A 161 2.72 -19.44 24.78
C ALA A 161 2.68 -20.81 24.07
N ILE A 162 1.68 -21.63 24.41
CA ILE A 162 1.43 -22.92 23.76
C ILE A 162 1.07 -22.69 22.28
N ILE A 163 0.17 -21.74 21.99
CA ILE A 163 -0.23 -21.37 20.63
C ILE A 163 0.98 -20.90 19.81
N GLU A 164 1.82 -20.00 20.33
CA GLU A 164 3.03 -19.55 19.62
C GLU A 164 3.97 -20.72 19.28
N THR A 165 4.16 -21.64 20.23
CA THR A 165 5.04 -22.80 20.05
C THR A 165 4.48 -23.81 19.03
N LEU A 166 3.15 -23.95 18.96
CA LEU A 166 2.47 -24.81 17.99
C LEU A 166 2.36 -24.17 16.61
N LEU A 167 2.29 -22.84 16.51
CA LEU A 167 2.34 -22.09 15.25
C LEU A 167 3.71 -22.18 14.57
N ALA A 168 4.78 -22.39 15.35
CA ALA A 168 6.12 -22.64 14.81
C ALA A 168 6.31 -24.05 14.21
N LYS A 169 5.28 -24.91 14.26
CA LYS A 169 5.31 -26.30 13.77
C LYS A 169 4.35 -26.50 12.59
N PRO A 170 4.62 -27.48 11.71
CA PRO A 170 3.69 -27.85 10.65
C PRO A 170 2.31 -28.25 11.20
N PRO A 171 1.19 -27.88 10.56
CA PRO A 171 -0.16 -28.21 11.02
C PRO A 171 -0.40 -29.70 11.26
N GLU A 172 0.26 -30.56 10.49
CA GLU A 172 0.21 -32.01 10.58
C GLU A 172 0.78 -32.55 11.89
N GLU A 173 1.70 -31.81 12.51
CA GLU A 173 2.28 -32.14 13.82
C GLU A 173 1.50 -31.47 14.96
N SER A 174 1.03 -30.25 14.75
CA SER A 174 0.35 -29.45 15.78
C SER A 174 -1.05 -29.97 16.11
N ALA A 175 -1.84 -30.35 15.08
CA ALA A 175 -3.24 -30.74 15.26
C ALA A 175 -3.41 -32.05 16.08
N PRO A 176 -2.64 -33.13 15.85
CA PRO A 176 -2.75 -34.34 16.67
C PRO A 176 -2.36 -34.11 18.13
N LEU A 177 -1.29 -33.33 18.37
CA LEU A 177 -0.84 -32.99 19.72
C LEU A 177 -1.94 -32.26 20.51
N LEU A 178 -2.64 -31.32 19.86
CA LEU A 178 -3.77 -30.62 20.45
C LEU A 178 -5.03 -31.45 20.66
N LEU A 179 -5.19 -32.59 19.97
CA LEU A 179 -6.35 -33.47 20.14
C LEU A 179 -6.09 -34.57 21.17
N GLN A 180 -4.83 -35.01 21.31
CA GLN A 180 -4.45 -36.15 22.13
C GLN A 180 -4.06 -35.76 23.56
N LEU A 181 -3.37 -34.62 23.74
CA LEU A 181 -2.83 -34.23 25.03
C LEU A 181 -3.88 -33.54 25.93
N SER A 182 -3.75 -33.69 27.24
CA SER A 182 -4.49 -32.88 28.22
C SER A 182 -3.93 -31.46 28.28
N ARG A 183 -4.65 -30.56 28.97
CA ARG A 183 -4.20 -29.19 29.15
C ARG A 183 -2.88 -29.11 29.93
N GLU A 184 -2.77 -29.91 31.00
CA GLU A 184 -1.59 -29.98 31.85
C GLU A 184 -0.38 -30.53 31.10
N GLU A 185 -0.59 -31.51 30.22
CA GLU A 185 0.46 -32.06 29.36
C GLU A 185 0.93 -31.04 28.31
N LEU A 186 0.01 -30.28 27.72
CA LEU A 186 0.35 -29.18 26.80
C LEU A 186 1.14 -28.08 27.52
N ILE A 187 0.73 -27.70 28.74
CA ILE A 187 1.45 -26.72 29.56
C ILE A 187 2.85 -27.25 29.94
N ALA A 188 2.95 -28.50 30.39
CA ALA A 188 4.24 -29.10 30.77
C ALA A 188 5.21 -29.19 29.60
N ARG A 189 4.70 -29.37 28.37
CA ARG A 189 5.51 -29.60 27.17
C ARG A 189 5.79 -28.32 26.37
N PHE A 190 4.88 -27.35 26.39
CA PHE A 190 4.92 -26.15 25.53
C PHE A 190 4.68 -24.83 26.26
N GLY A 191 4.37 -24.85 27.56
CA GLY A 191 4.09 -23.66 28.37
C GLY A 191 5.32 -22.94 28.92
N GLN A 192 6.53 -23.45 28.68
CA GLN A 192 7.78 -22.77 29.02
C GLN A 192 8.43 -22.19 27.78
N ASN A 193 8.09 -20.95 27.48
CA ASN A 193 8.90 -20.02 26.68
C ASN A 193 8.70 -18.62 27.24
#